data_AF-A0AAQ1CIA8-F1
#
_entry.id   AF-A0AAQ1CIA8-F1
#
_cell.length_a   1.000
_cell.length_b   1.000
_cell.length_c   1.000
_cell.angle_alpha   90.00
_cell.angle_beta   90.00
_cell.angle_gamma   90.00
#
_symmetry.space_group_name_H-M   'P 1'
#
loop_
_entity.id
_entity.type
_entity.pdbx_description
1 polymer ?
#
loop_
_entity_poly.entity_id
_entity_poly.type
_entity_poly.pdbx_seq_one_letter_code
_entity_poly.pdbx_strand_id
1 'polypeptide(L)'
;MPMSKTQALEIIKKVRYVYNIDFDKPKLEMWIDVLSQNGDYQPTAKAVDGYINSNNPYPPNLPAIMRKAPKKVSIEPVDNETATHQWKMQNDPEYVKQRKIALDNFMNKLAEFGGDNE
;
A
#
# COMPACT_ATOMS: atom_id res chain seq x y z
N MET A 1 9.15 -10.08 -3.25
CA MET A 1 10.18 -10.93 -3.89
C MET A 1 9.98 -10.83 -5.38
N PRO A 2 11.06 -10.59 -6.14
CA PRO A 2 10.98 -10.47 -7.59
C PRO A 2 10.39 -11.76 -8.17
N MET A 3 9.54 -11.61 -9.18
CA MET A 3 8.89 -12.76 -9.79
C MET A 3 9.86 -13.56 -10.67
N SER A 4 9.61 -14.87 -10.77
CA SER A 4 10.32 -15.73 -11.73
C SER A 4 9.88 -15.43 -13.18
N LYS A 5 10.68 -15.88 -14.16
CA LYS A 5 10.31 -15.79 -15.58
C LYS A 5 9.01 -16.54 -15.90
N THR A 6 8.78 -17.68 -15.25
CA THR A 6 7.53 -18.46 -15.38
C THR A 6 6.32 -17.66 -14.91
N GLN A 7 6.45 -17.00 -13.76
CA GLN A 7 5.42 -16.11 -13.22
C GLN A 7 5.16 -14.88 -14.12
N ALA A 8 6.21 -14.30 -14.69
CA ALA A 8 6.06 -13.22 -15.66
C ALA A 8 5.31 -13.70 -16.92
N LEU A 9 5.63 -14.90 -17.41
CA LEU A 9 4.95 -15.51 -18.56
C LEU A 9 3.46 -15.77 -18.27
N GLU A 10 3.09 -16.18 -17.06
CA GLU A 10 1.67 -16.33 -16.67
C GLU A 10 0.91 -15.01 -16.77
N ILE A 11 1.51 -13.91 -16.28
CA ILE A 11 0.94 -12.57 -16.38
C ILE A 11 0.75 -12.16 -17.84
N ILE A 12 1.78 -12.37 -18.67
CA ILE A 12 1.73 -12.04 -20.10
C ILE A 12 0.67 -12.87 -20.82
N LYS A 13 0.54 -14.16 -20.53
CA LYS A 13 -0.51 -15.02 -21.08
C LYS A 13 -1.89 -14.49 -20.75
N LYS A 14 -2.13 -14.09 -19.50
CA LYS A 14 -3.43 -13.53 -19.08
C LYS A 14 -3.76 -12.27 -19.87
N VAL A 15 -2.83 -11.32 -19.95
CA VAL A 15 -3.00 -10.08 -20.73
C VAL A 15 -3.24 -10.38 -22.21
N ARG A 16 -2.48 -11.31 -22.80
CA ARG A 16 -2.64 -11.77 -24.18
C ARG A 16 -4.05 -12.31 -24.43
N TYR A 17 -4.56 -13.19 -23.56
CA TYR A 17 -5.87 -13.80 -23.76
C TYR A 17 -7.02 -12.80 -23.64
N VAL A 18 -6.92 -11.82 -22.72
CA VAL A 18 -7.99 -10.85 -22.51
C VAL A 18 -8.03 -9.79 -23.62
N TYR A 19 -6.87 -9.28 -24.02
CA TYR A 19 -6.77 -8.17 -24.97
C TYR A 19 -6.38 -8.58 -26.39
N ASN A 20 -6.28 -9.88 -26.64
CA ASN A 20 -5.87 -10.46 -27.92
C ASN A 20 -4.56 -9.85 -28.48
N ILE A 21 -3.58 -9.64 -27.60
CA ILE A 21 -2.29 -9.03 -27.97
C ILE A 21 -1.38 -10.06 -28.65
N ASP A 22 -0.85 -9.70 -29.81
CA ASP A 22 0.24 -10.46 -30.40
C ASP A 22 1.59 -10.10 -29.76
N PHE A 23 2.28 -11.16 -29.37
CA PHE A 23 3.65 -11.14 -28.88
C PHE A 23 4.51 -11.93 -29.85
N ASP A 24 5.38 -11.22 -30.57
CA ASP A 24 6.52 -11.86 -31.21
C ASP A 24 7.53 -12.29 -30.13
N LYS A 25 8.51 -13.10 -30.55
CA LYS A 25 9.53 -13.63 -29.65
C LYS A 25 10.32 -12.51 -28.94
N PRO A 26 10.83 -11.47 -29.63
CA PRO A 26 11.59 -10.40 -28.98
C PRO A 26 10.76 -9.62 -27.94
N LYS A 27 9.51 -9.28 -28.24
CA LYS A 27 8.64 -8.55 -27.30
C LYS A 27 8.28 -9.41 -26.10
N LEU A 28 8.04 -10.71 -26.30
CA LEU A 28 7.78 -11.65 -25.22
C LEU A 28 8.97 -11.74 -24.25
N GLU A 29 10.17 -11.94 -24.79
CA GLU A 29 11.41 -12.02 -24.01
C GLU A 29 11.66 -10.73 -23.22
N MET A 30 11.47 -9.57 -23.87
CA MET A 30 11.62 -8.27 -23.23
C MET A 30 10.63 -8.07 -22.07
N TRP A 31 9.36 -8.43 -22.26
CA TRP A 31 8.35 -8.32 -21.20
C TRP A 31 8.65 -9.26 -20.03
N ILE A 32 9.09 -10.49 -20.31
CA ILE A 32 9.50 -11.45 -19.27
C ILE A 32 10.64 -10.88 -18.45
N ASP A 33 11.68 -10.35 -19.10
CA ASP A 33 12.85 -9.82 -18.42
C ASP A 33 12.51 -8.58 -17.58
N VAL A 34 11.74 -7.64 -18.12
CA VAL A 34 11.34 -6.43 -17.37
C VAL A 34 10.48 -6.79 -16.15
N LEU A 35 9.49 -7.67 -16.31
CA LEU A 35 8.61 -8.07 -15.20
C LEU A 35 9.37 -8.85 -14.12
N SER A 36 10.25 -9.78 -14.50
CA SER A 36 11.02 -10.58 -13.55
C SER A 36 12.08 -9.77 -12.79
N GLN A 37 12.66 -8.74 -13.41
CA GLN A 37 13.63 -7.86 -12.74
C GLN A 37 12.99 -6.83 -11.81
N ASN A 38 11.82 -6.31 -12.18
CA ASN A 38 11.28 -5.10 -11.56
C ASN A 38 9.94 -5.30 -10.83
N GLY A 39 9.23 -6.38 -11.12
CA GLY A 39 7.92 -6.66 -10.57
C GLY A 39 7.93 -7.81 -9.56
N ASP A 40 7.12 -7.66 -8.52
CA ASP A 40 6.75 -8.73 -7.61
C ASP A 40 5.46 -9.39 -8.12
N TYR A 41 5.40 -10.73 -8.09
CA TYR A 41 4.33 -11.49 -8.76
C TYR A 41 2.93 -11.14 -8.25
N GLN A 42 2.70 -11.30 -6.95
CA GLN A 42 1.39 -11.09 -6.31
C GLN A 42 0.81 -9.68 -6.54
N PRO A 43 1.53 -8.57 -6.25
CA PRO A 43 0.98 -7.24 -6.47
C PRO A 43 0.80 -6.93 -7.96
N THR A 44 1.66 -7.45 -8.84
CA THR A 44 1.50 -7.28 -10.30
C THR A 44 0.27 -8.04 -10.82
N ALA A 45 0.07 -9.29 -10.41
CA ALA A 45 -1.11 -10.07 -10.78
C ALA A 45 -2.41 -9.39 -10.33
N LYS A 46 -2.44 -8.87 -9.10
CA LYS A 46 -3.57 -8.08 -8.59
C LYS A 46 -3.82 -6.79 -9.40
N ALA A 47 -2.75 -6.12 -9.83
CA ALA A 47 -2.87 -4.93 -10.67
C ALA A 47 -3.39 -5.24 -12.08
N VAL A 48 -2.99 -6.38 -12.66
CA VAL A 48 -3.55 -6.89 -13.92
C VAL A 48 -5.05 -7.13 -13.79
N ASP A 49 -5.48 -7.80 -12.71
CA ASP A 49 -6.90 -8.08 -12.45
C ASP A 49 -7.70 -6.80 -12.28
N GLY A 50 -7.16 -5.84 -11.52
CA GLY A 50 -7.76 -4.52 -11.37
C GLY A 50 -7.86 -3.78 -12.69
N TYR A 51 -6.84 -3.86 -13.55
CA TYR A 51 -6.84 -3.22 -14.85
C TYR A 51 -7.89 -3.85 -15.80
N ILE A 52 -7.98 -5.18 -15.84
CA ILE A 52 -9.00 -5.90 -16.63
C ILE A 52 -10.42 -5.48 -16.21
N ASN A 53 -10.63 -5.29 -14.91
CA ASN A 53 -11.93 -4.87 -14.36
C ASN A 53 -12.21 -3.37 -14.48
N SER A 54 -11.27 -2.56 -15.01
CA SER A 54 -11.39 -1.09 -15.04
C SER A 54 -12.26 -0.54 -16.18
N ASN A 55 -13.00 -1.39 -16.89
CA ASN A 55 -13.72 -1.07 -18.15
C ASN A 55 -12.83 -0.47 -19.25
N ASN A 56 -11.49 -0.56 -19.12
CA ASN A 56 -10.57 -0.05 -20.13
C ASN A 56 -10.41 -1.08 -21.27
N PRO A 57 -10.85 -0.76 -22.51
CA PRO A 57 -10.74 -1.68 -23.64
C PRO A 57 -9.31 -1.78 -24.18
N TYR A 58 -8.41 -0.86 -23.80
CA TYR A 58 -7.06 -0.81 -24.34
C TYR A 58 -6.11 -1.71 -23.55
N PRO A 59 -5.23 -2.46 -24.23
CA PRO A 59 -4.27 -3.32 -23.57
C PRO A 59 -3.32 -2.55 -22.64
N PRO A 60 -2.98 -3.09 -21.46
CA PRO A 60 -2.07 -2.42 -20.54
C PRO A 60 -0.65 -2.37 -21.10
N ASN A 61 0.08 -1.32 -20.75
CA ASN A 61 1.54 -1.31 -20.85
C ASN A 61 2.17 -1.83 -19.54
N LEU A 62 3.48 -2.14 -19.55
CA LEU A 62 4.18 -2.67 -18.38
C LEU A 62 4.05 -1.77 -17.14
N PRO A 63 4.28 -0.44 -17.20
CA PRO A 63 4.10 0.44 -16.04
C PRO A 63 2.69 0.41 -15.42
N ALA A 64 1.65 0.24 -16.25
CA ALA A 64 0.26 0.20 -15.78
C ALA A 64 0.00 -0.99 -14.84
N ILE A 65 0.72 -2.10 -15.01
CA ILE A 65 0.48 -3.35 -14.26
C ILE A 65 1.62 -3.78 -13.35
N MET A 66 2.86 -3.38 -13.63
CA MET A 66 4.05 -3.77 -12.86
C MET A 66 4.05 -3.12 -11.48
N ARG A 67 4.14 -3.94 -10.43
CA ARG A 67 4.16 -3.47 -9.04
C ARG A 67 5.25 -4.16 -8.24
N LYS A 68 5.88 -3.42 -7.33
CA LYS A 68 6.72 -3.99 -6.26
C LYS A 68 5.85 -4.23 -5.03
N ALA A 69 6.22 -5.21 -4.20
CA ALA A 69 5.52 -5.36 -2.91
C ALA A 69 5.67 -4.06 -2.10
N PRO A 70 4.60 -3.61 -1.43
CA PRO A 70 4.71 -2.49 -0.51
C PRO A 70 5.75 -2.84 0.55
N LYS A 71 6.54 -1.84 0.96
CA LYS A 71 7.43 -2.01 2.11
C LYS A 71 6.56 -2.40 3.29
N LYS A 72 6.80 -3.58 3.86
CA LYS A 72 6.17 -3.95 5.12
C LYS A 72 6.66 -2.92 6.13
N VAL A 73 5.74 -2.11 6.64
CA VAL A 73 6.02 -1.36 7.87
C VAL A 73 6.20 -2.44 8.92
N SER A 74 7.43 -2.63 9.41
CA SER A 74 7.60 -3.38 10.64
C SER A 74 6.87 -2.56 11.69
N ILE A 75 5.71 -3.03 12.12
CA ILE A 75 5.11 -2.54 13.34
C ILE A 75 6.11 -3.02 14.39
N GLU A 76 7.02 -2.14 14.80
CA GLU A 76 7.81 -2.39 15.99
C GLU A 76 6.84 -2.73 17.11
N PRO A 77 7.15 -3.72 17.96
CA PRO A 77 6.31 -4.00 19.12
C PRO A 77 6.08 -2.67 19.83
N VAL A 78 4.80 -2.38 20.12
CA VAL A 78 4.39 -1.17 20.83
C VAL A 78 5.31 -1.02 22.05
N ASP A 79 5.99 0.12 22.16
CA ASP A 79 6.90 0.33 23.28
C ASP A 79 6.17 0.18 24.62
N ASN A 80 6.92 -0.13 25.67
CA ASN A 80 6.33 -0.42 26.99
C ASN A 80 5.52 0.77 27.54
N GLU A 81 5.89 2.00 27.18
CA GLU A 81 5.18 3.20 27.61
C GLU A 81 3.80 3.31 26.95
N THR A 82 3.72 3.07 25.65
CA THR A 82 2.49 3.09 24.87
C THR A 82 1.59 1.93 25.27
N ALA A 83 2.14 0.75 25.54
CA ALA A 83 1.37 -0.38 26.04
C ALA A 83 0.78 -0.09 27.43
N THR A 84 1.58 0.50 28.32
CA THR A 84 1.13 0.93 29.65
C THR A 84 0.06 2.02 29.55
N HIS A 85 0.22 2.98 28.64
CA HIS A 85 -0.76 4.03 28.39
C HIS A 85 -2.08 3.45 27.88
N GLN A 86 -2.05 2.54 26.90
CA GLN A 86 -3.23 1.87 26.37
C GLN A 86 -3.96 1.07 27.46
N TRP A 87 -3.22 0.36 28.30
CA TRP A 87 -3.79 -0.37 29.43
C TRP A 87 -4.48 0.57 30.42
N LYS A 88 -3.84 1.68 30.81
CA LYS A 88 -4.43 2.67 31.73
C LYS A 88 -5.68 3.32 31.15
N MET A 89 -5.69 3.62 29.85
CA MET A 89 -6.88 4.18 29.17
C MET A 89 -8.08 3.22 29.19
N GLN A 90 -7.86 1.92 29.27
CA GLN A 90 -8.92 0.90 29.30
C GLN A 90 -9.33 0.51 30.73
N ASN A 91 -8.40 0.55 31.69
CA ASN A 91 -8.57 -0.06 33.01
C ASN A 91 -8.56 0.94 34.18
N ASP A 92 -8.16 2.19 33.97
CA ASP A 92 -8.06 3.22 35.02
C ASP A 92 -8.94 4.45 34.69
N PRO A 93 -10.16 4.52 35.25
CA PRO A 93 -11.07 5.65 35.04
C PRO A 93 -10.53 6.99 35.54
N GLU A 94 -9.69 7.00 36.57
CA GLU A 94 -9.13 8.24 37.12
C GLU A 94 -8.03 8.79 36.20
N TYR A 95 -7.19 7.92 35.66
CA TYR A 95 -6.21 8.30 34.64
C TYR A 95 -6.87 8.93 33.39
N VAL A 96 -8.00 8.37 32.95
CA VAL A 96 -8.78 8.91 31.82
C VAL A 96 -9.32 10.30 32.12
N LYS A 97 -9.88 10.53 33.32
CA LYS A 97 -10.39 11.84 33.75
C LYS A 97 -9.28 12.89 33.79
N GLN A 98 -8.13 12.56 34.40
CA GLN A 98 -6.99 13.47 34.49
C GLN A 98 -6.47 13.84 33.09
N ARG A 99 -6.37 12.86 32.19
CA ARG A 99 -5.96 13.11 30.80
C ARG A 99 -6.93 14.02 30.07
N LYS A 100 -8.25 13.87 30.27
CA LYS A 100 -9.25 14.75 29.67
C LYS A 100 -9.08 16.19 30.13
N ILE A 101 -8.92 16.42 31.43
CA ILE A 101 -8.67 17.76 32.00
C ILE A 101 -7.39 18.37 31.41
N ALA A 102 -6.31 17.59 31.30
CA ALA A 102 -5.05 18.05 30.73
C ALA A 102 -5.19 18.46 29.25
N LEU A 103 -5.94 17.69 28.46
CA LEU A 103 -6.22 18.01 27.06
C LEU A 103 -7.12 19.24 26.92
N ASP A 104 -8.17 19.36 27.73
CA ASP A 104 -9.07 20.51 27.70
C ASP A 104 -8.30 21.79 28.04
N ASN A 105 -7.43 21.75 29.06
CA ASN A 105 -6.55 22.87 29.42
C ASN A 105 -5.54 23.21 28.31
N PHE A 106 -5.01 22.20 27.62
CA PHE A 106 -4.09 22.41 26.50
C PHE A 106 -4.79 23.07 25.31
N MET A 107 -6.00 22.61 24.96
CA MET A 107 -6.80 23.19 23.89
C MET A 107 -7.23 24.63 24.19
N ASN A 108 -7.60 24.92 25.44
CA ASN A 108 -7.91 26.29 25.88
C ASN A 108 -6.70 27.22 25.72
N LYS A 109 -5.51 26.78 26.13
CA LYS A 109 -4.27 27.55 25.92
C LYS A 109 -3.94 27.74 24.45
N LEU A 110 -4.13 26.72 23.61
CA LEU A 110 -3.93 26.86 22.17
C LEU A 110 -4.89 27.88 21.55
N ALA A 111 -6.15 27.94 22.01
CA ALA A 111 -7.11 28.93 21.57
C ALA A 111 -6.71 30.36 21.99
N GLU A 112 -6.18 30.53 23.21
CA GLU A 112 -5.61 31.80 23.69
C GLU A 112 -4.41 32.25 22.85
N PHE A 113 -3.58 31.32 22.34
CA PHE A 113 -2.43 31.63 21.48
C PHE A 113 -2.79 31.80 20.00
N GLY A 114 -3.90 31.21 19.54
CA GLY A 114 -4.37 31.28 18.14
C GLY A 114 -5.36 32.40 17.84
N GLY A 115 -5.80 33.14 18.86
CA GLY A 115 -6.62 34.33 18.73
C GLY A 115 -5.76 35.58 18.68
N ASP A 116 -5.31 35.93 17.48
CA ASP A 116 -5.13 37.30 16.94
C ASP A 116 -4.36 37.20 15.61
N ASN A 117 -5.11 36.89 14.55
CA ASN A 117 -4.78 37.37 13.20
C ASN A 117 -5.93 38.30 12.82
N GLU A 118 -5.86 39.56 13.26
CA GLU A 118 -6.57 40.69 12.63
C GLU A 118 -6.07 40.90 11.19
#